data_AF-A0A8S0TCU5-F1
#
_entry.id   AF-A0A8S0TCU5-F1
#
_cell.length_a   1.000
_cell.length_b   1.000
_cell.length_c   1.000
_cell.angle_alpha   90.00
_cell.angle_beta   90.00
_cell.angle_gamma   90.00
#
_symmetry.space_group_name_H-M   'P 1'
#
loop_
_entity.id
_entity.type
_entity.pdbx_description
1 polymer ?
#
loop_
_entity_poly.entity_id
_entity_poly.type
_entity_poly.pdbx_seq_one_letter_code
_entity_poly.pdbx_strand_id
1 'polypeptide(L)'
;MEKYSNYAKTCDAVEMIEAGLAMHARSQGFFVNAQMDMRRLQKVNREFERRAFEAIADAQKLKDRVAAVEEALEASKLKHAELESLVEQLTSSNQDLTVEVHLCQSEKIASTVLEKANKERVELKAQVEGLTSEAAGLRQQLEGASASIVEEYISHFHETVEYDGLGMYWRGVTYNEVFKRLAELYPKLDLTFIRDKFIPAEPSIPTDEESAYREDVD
;
A
#
# COMPACT_ATOMS: atom_id res chain seq x y z
N MET A 1 7.49 -102.73 -61.22
CA MET A 1 6.77 -104.03 -61.29
C MET A 1 7.60 -105.10 -61.99
N GLU A 2 8.18 -104.84 -63.17
CA GLU A 2 9.00 -105.86 -63.90
C GLU A 2 10.23 -106.40 -63.15
N LYS A 3 10.95 -105.57 -62.39
CA LYS A 3 12.13 -106.02 -61.60
C LYS A 3 11.82 -107.10 -60.57
N TYR A 4 10.62 -107.08 -59.97
CA TYR A 4 10.20 -108.09 -58.99
C TYR A 4 9.67 -109.37 -59.67
N SER A 5 9.17 -109.26 -60.91
CA SER A 5 8.62 -110.38 -61.70
C SER A 5 9.71 -111.35 -62.19
N ASN A 6 10.90 -110.84 -62.55
CA ASN A 6 12.03 -111.69 -62.96
C ASN A 6 12.75 -112.34 -61.77
N TYR A 7 12.82 -111.68 -60.62
CA TYR A 7 13.44 -112.23 -59.41
C TYR A 7 12.68 -113.47 -58.91
N ALA A 8 11.34 -113.45 -58.95
CA ALA A 8 10.50 -114.58 -58.54
C ALA A 8 10.64 -115.85 -59.39
N LYS A 9 11.25 -115.79 -60.58
CA LYS A 9 11.42 -116.94 -61.49
C LYS A 9 12.74 -117.70 -61.28
N THR A 10 13.70 -117.12 -60.57
CA THR A 10 15.06 -117.68 -60.37
C THR A 10 15.39 -117.94 -58.90
N CYS A 11 14.45 -117.68 -58.00
CA CYS A 11 14.63 -117.65 -56.56
C CYS A 11 14.18 -118.98 -55.94
N ASP A 12 15.03 -119.58 -55.11
CA ASP A 12 14.68 -120.72 -54.26
C ASP A 12 13.59 -120.29 -53.26
N ALA A 13 12.72 -121.21 -52.85
CA ALA A 13 11.76 -120.99 -51.77
C ALA A 13 12.41 -120.40 -50.50
N VAL A 14 13.66 -120.77 -50.18
CA VAL A 14 14.43 -120.22 -49.06
C VAL A 14 14.70 -118.72 -49.23
N GLU A 15 15.17 -118.29 -50.40
CA GLU A 15 15.45 -116.88 -50.69
C GLU A 15 14.16 -116.02 -50.69
N MET A 16 13.02 -116.57 -51.13
CA MET A 16 11.73 -115.91 -51.01
C MET A 16 11.28 -115.74 -49.55
N ILE A 17 11.50 -116.74 -48.71
CA ILE A 17 11.23 -116.68 -47.27
C ILE A 17 12.13 -115.62 -46.61
N GLU A 18 13.43 -115.60 -46.92
CA GLU A 18 14.37 -114.61 -46.40
C GLU A 18 14.01 -113.18 -46.82
N ALA A 19 13.64 -112.97 -48.09
CA ALA A 19 13.18 -111.67 -48.58
C ALA A 19 11.89 -111.23 -47.88
N GLY A 20 10.94 -112.16 -47.67
CA GLY A 20 9.70 -111.92 -46.92
C GLY A 20 9.96 -111.55 -45.47
N LEU A 21 10.86 -112.26 -44.78
CA LEU A 21 11.28 -111.96 -43.41
C LEU A 21 11.99 -110.61 -43.32
N ALA A 22 12.86 -110.26 -44.27
CA ALA A 22 13.54 -108.96 -44.32
C ALA A 22 12.56 -107.81 -44.61
N MET A 23 11.56 -108.02 -45.46
CA MET A 23 10.47 -107.05 -45.67
C MET A 23 9.61 -106.89 -44.41
N HIS A 24 9.29 -107.99 -43.72
CA HIS A 24 8.53 -107.96 -42.47
C HIS A 24 9.31 -107.27 -41.35
N ALA A 25 10.60 -107.55 -41.18
CA ALA A 25 11.45 -106.88 -40.21
C ALA A 25 11.56 -105.37 -40.48
N ARG A 26 11.68 -104.96 -41.75
CA ARG A 26 11.66 -103.54 -42.14
C ARG A 26 10.31 -102.89 -41.86
N SER A 27 9.20 -103.54 -42.19
CA SER A 27 7.87 -102.98 -41.93
C SER A 27 7.56 -102.89 -40.44
N GLN A 28 7.98 -103.87 -39.63
CA GLN A 28 7.94 -103.79 -38.17
C GLN A 28 8.79 -102.63 -37.65
N GLY A 29 10.00 -102.42 -38.17
CA GLY A 29 10.85 -101.28 -37.80
C GLY A 29 10.18 -99.93 -38.11
N PHE A 30 9.57 -99.79 -39.28
CA PHE A 30 8.79 -98.59 -39.61
C PHE A 30 7.58 -98.39 -38.69
N PHE A 31 6.85 -99.47 -38.38
CA PHE A 31 5.71 -99.40 -37.48
C PHE A 31 6.10 -98.94 -36.07
N VAL A 32 7.18 -99.49 -35.52
CA VAL A 32 7.69 -99.09 -34.20
C VAL A 32 8.15 -97.64 -34.19
N ASN A 33 8.87 -97.20 -35.23
CA ASN A 33 9.30 -95.80 -35.36
C ASN A 33 8.09 -94.85 -35.47
N ALA A 34 7.11 -95.18 -36.30
CA ALA A 34 5.88 -94.40 -36.43
C ALA A 34 5.10 -94.32 -35.10
N GLN A 35 5.06 -95.41 -34.34
CA GLN A 35 4.44 -95.42 -33.02
C GLN A 35 5.17 -94.53 -32.02
N MET A 36 6.52 -94.52 -32.04
CA MET A 36 7.32 -93.63 -31.20
C MET A 36 7.12 -92.16 -31.57
N ASP A 37 7.13 -91.82 -32.86
CA ASP A 37 6.91 -90.46 -33.32
C ASP A 37 5.49 -89.98 -33.02
N MET A 38 4.48 -90.84 -33.14
CA MET A 38 3.11 -90.52 -32.73
C MET A 38 3.04 -90.18 -31.24
N ARG A 39 3.74 -90.93 -30.37
CA ARG A 39 3.81 -90.60 -28.93
C ARG A 39 4.53 -89.27 -28.67
N ARG A 40 5.61 -88.97 -29.41
CA ARG A 40 6.32 -87.69 -29.33
C ARG A 40 5.42 -86.53 -29.74
N LEU A 41 4.72 -86.64 -30.87
CA LEU A 41 3.78 -85.64 -31.35
C LEU A 41 2.64 -85.42 -30.35
N GLN A 42 2.09 -86.49 -29.76
CA GLN A 42 1.08 -86.36 -28.71
C GLN A 42 1.60 -85.60 -27.49
N LYS A 43 2.85 -85.82 -27.10
CA LYS A 43 3.47 -85.08 -25.98
C LYS A 43 3.63 -83.60 -26.31
N VAL A 44 4.14 -83.28 -27.50
CA VAL A 44 4.30 -81.89 -27.97
C VAL A 44 2.95 -81.21 -28.09
N ASN A 45 1.92 -81.88 -28.61
CA ASN A 45 0.58 -81.31 -28.76
C ASN A 45 -0.04 -80.94 -27.41
N ARG A 46 0.07 -81.81 -26.39
CA ARG A 46 -0.40 -81.48 -25.03
C ARG A 46 0.35 -80.30 -24.43
N GLU A 47 1.66 -80.21 -24.67
CA GLU A 47 2.45 -79.08 -24.19
C GLU A 47 2.06 -77.77 -24.89
N PHE A 48 1.80 -77.83 -26.20
CA PHE A 48 1.31 -76.69 -26.97
C PHE A 48 -0.07 -76.24 -26.48
N GLU A 49 -1.00 -77.17 -26.29
CA GLU A 49 -2.33 -76.90 -25.73
C GLU A 49 -2.22 -76.23 -24.35
N ARG A 50 -1.40 -76.78 -23.45
CA ARG A 50 -1.15 -76.18 -22.13
C ARG A 50 -0.63 -74.74 -22.24
N ARG A 51 0.39 -74.50 -23.09
CA ARG A 51 0.95 -73.15 -23.29
C ARG A 51 -0.07 -72.19 -23.91
N ALA A 52 -0.93 -72.68 -24.81
CA ALA A 52 -1.98 -71.87 -25.41
C ALA A 52 -3.03 -71.46 -24.34
N PHE A 53 -3.45 -72.37 -23.47
CA PHE A 53 -4.34 -72.04 -22.35
C PHE A 53 -3.71 -71.05 -21.36
N GLU A 54 -2.44 -71.23 -21.02
CA GLU A 54 -1.70 -70.30 -20.16
C GLU A 54 -1.61 -68.90 -20.79
N ALA A 55 -1.28 -68.81 -22.09
CA ALA A 55 -1.22 -67.54 -22.80
C ALA A 55 -2.59 -66.83 -22.87
N ILE A 56 -3.68 -67.57 -23.05
CA ILE A 56 -5.04 -67.01 -23.02
C ILE A 56 -5.37 -66.48 -21.62
N ALA A 57 -5.03 -67.21 -20.57
CA ALA A 57 -5.27 -66.78 -19.20
C ALA A 57 -4.47 -65.52 -18.85
N ASP A 58 -3.20 -65.44 -19.28
CA ASP A 58 -2.36 -64.27 -19.05
C ASP A 58 -2.81 -63.07 -19.89
N ALA A 59 -3.27 -63.28 -21.13
CA ALA A 59 -3.86 -62.23 -21.94
C ALA A 59 -5.13 -61.65 -21.29
N GLN A 60 -5.97 -62.50 -20.69
CA GLN A 60 -7.16 -62.04 -19.97
C GLN A 60 -6.77 -61.23 -18.72
N LYS A 61 -5.80 -61.69 -17.92
CA LYS A 61 -5.30 -60.94 -16.77
C LYS A 61 -4.72 -59.58 -17.18
N LEU A 62 -4.01 -59.51 -18.30
CA LEU A 62 -3.48 -58.24 -18.81
C LEU A 62 -4.61 -57.31 -19.24
N LYS A 63 -5.65 -57.82 -19.88
CA LYS A 63 -6.84 -57.04 -20.25
C LYS A 63 -7.53 -56.46 -19.02
N ASP A 64 -7.71 -57.25 -17.97
CA ASP A 64 -8.33 -56.78 -16.72
C ASP A 64 -7.48 -55.71 -16.03
N ARG A 65 -6.14 -55.88 -16.04
CA ARG A 65 -5.21 -54.87 -15.52
C ARG A 65 -5.23 -53.57 -16.33
N VAL A 66 -5.35 -53.65 -17.66
CA VAL A 66 -5.46 -52.45 -18.51
C VAL A 66 -6.75 -51.69 -18.18
N ALA A 67 -7.88 -52.39 -18.07
CA ALA A 67 -9.15 -51.77 -17.68
C ALA A 67 -9.07 -51.08 -16.32
N ALA A 68 -8.43 -51.71 -15.32
CA ALA A 68 -8.23 -51.11 -14.00
C ALA A 68 -7.32 -49.86 -14.04
N VAL A 69 -6.29 -49.86 -14.90
CA VAL A 69 -5.41 -48.69 -15.07
C VAL A 69 -6.14 -47.54 -15.77
N GLU A 70 -6.97 -47.83 -16.78
CA GLU A 70 -7.80 -46.82 -17.45
C GLU A 70 -8.79 -46.17 -16.49
N GLU A 71 -9.47 -46.97 -15.65
CA GLU A 71 -10.37 -46.45 -14.62
C GLU A 71 -9.64 -45.57 -13.60
N ALA A 72 -8.47 -46.02 -13.12
CA ALA A 72 -7.64 -45.24 -12.21
C ALA A 72 -7.14 -43.93 -12.85
N LEU A 73 -6.84 -43.94 -14.15
CA LEU A 73 -6.41 -42.76 -14.90
C LEU A 73 -7.54 -41.73 -14.98
N GLU A 74 -8.77 -42.15 -15.30
CA GLU A 74 -9.92 -41.24 -15.35
C GLU A 74 -10.26 -40.69 -13.96
N ALA A 75 -10.22 -41.52 -12.92
CA ALA A 75 -10.38 -41.07 -11.54
C ALA A 75 -9.29 -40.05 -11.14
N SER A 76 -8.04 -40.25 -11.60
CA SER A 76 -6.95 -39.31 -11.35
C SER A 76 -7.14 -37.98 -12.08
N LYS A 77 -7.65 -38.00 -13.32
CA LYS A 77 -7.95 -36.77 -14.08
C LYS A 77 -9.03 -35.93 -13.39
N LEU A 78 -10.10 -36.57 -12.90
CA LEU A 78 -11.15 -35.90 -12.14
C LEU A 78 -10.60 -35.24 -10.87
N LYS A 79 -9.81 -35.97 -10.08
CA LYS A 79 -9.15 -35.40 -8.89
C LYS A 79 -8.19 -34.26 -9.23
N HIS A 80 -7.50 -34.34 -10.36
CA HIS A 80 -6.61 -33.27 -10.80
C HIS A 80 -7.40 -32.00 -11.13
N ALA A 81 -8.51 -32.12 -11.85
CA ALA A 81 -9.40 -30.98 -12.15
C ALA A 81 -10.00 -30.36 -10.87
N GLU A 82 -10.39 -31.18 -9.89
CA GLU A 82 -10.85 -30.69 -8.58
C GLU A 82 -9.74 -29.91 -7.85
N LEU A 83 -8.50 -30.41 -7.88
CA LEU A 83 -7.36 -29.72 -7.28
C LEU A 83 -7.03 -28.42 -8.00
N GLU A 84 -7.08 -28.38 -9.33
CA GLU A 84 -6.88 -27.14 -10.10
C GLU A 84 -7.92 -26.09 -9.74
N SER A 85 -9.20 -26.48 -9.62
CA SER A 85 -10.26 -25.57 -9.20
C SER A 85 -10.05 -25.05 -7.77
N LEU A 86 -9.63 -25.90 -6.84
CA LEU A 86 -9.30 -25.49 -5.47
C LEU A 86 -8.10 -24.54 -5.42
N VAL A 87 -7.08 -24.77 -6.24
CA VAL A 87 -5.92 -23.87 -6.36
C VAL A 87 -6.35 -22.51 -6.88
N GLU A 88 -7.23 -22.46 -7.87
CA GLU A 88 -7.77 -21.19 -8.39
C GLU A 88 -8.57 -20.43 -7.31
N GLN A 89 -9.44 -21.11 -6.56
CA GLN A 89 -10.20 -20.54 -5.45
C GLN A 89 -9.30 -20.02 -4.31
N LEU A 90 -8.26 -20.77 -3.95
CA LEU A 90 -7.29 -20.33 -2.94
C LEU A 90 -6.47 -19.13 -3.43
N THR A 91 -6.17 -19.08 -4.72
CA THR A 91 -5.42 -17.97 -5.32
C THR A 91 -6.25 -16.69 -5.31
N SER A 92 -7.54 -16.75 -5.68
CA SER A 92 -8.42 -15.58 -5.60
C SER A 92 -8.64 -15.13 -4.16
N SER A 93 -8.90 -16.07 -3.24
CA SER A 93 -9.10 -15.76 -1.82
C SER A 93 -7.85 -15.11 -1.19
N ASN A 94 -6.65 -15.57 -1.55
CA ASN A 94 -5.40 -14.93 -1.08
C ASN A 94 -5.22 -13.51 -1.64
N GLN A 95 -5.62 -13.26 -2.89
CA GLN A 95 -5.58 -11.91 -3.46
C GLN A 95 -6.53 -10.97 -2.72
N ASP A 96 -7.76 -11.42 -2.44
CA ASP A 96 -8.76 -10.64 -1.69
C ASP A 96 -8.26 -10.31 -0.27
N LEU A 97 -7.73 -11.31 0.45
CA LEU A 97 -7.14 -11.12 1.79
C LEU A 97 -5.96 -10.15 1.76
N THR A 98 -5.13 -10.19 0.72
CA THR A 98 -4.00 -9.28 0.56
C THR A 98 -4.48 -7.84 0.42
N VAL A 99 -5.53 -7.61 -0.37
CA VAL A 99 -6.15 -6.28 -0.52
C VAL A 99 -6.75 -5.81 0.80
N GLU A 100 -7.46 -6.67 1.52
CA GLU A 100 -8.09 -6.34 2.81
C GLU A 100 -7.04 -5.97 3.87
N VAL A 101 -5.93 -6.71 3.94
CA VAL A 101 -4.81 -6.38 4.84
C VAL A 101 -4.21 -5.02 4.50
N HIS A 102 -4.00 -4.71 3.23
CA HIS A 102 -3.49 -3.41 2.82
C HIS A 102 -4.45 -2.26 3.16
N LEU A 103 -5.76 -2.45 2.96
CA LEU A 103 -6.78 -1.48 3.35
C LEU A 103 -6.76 -1.24 4.86
N CYS A 104 -6.80 -2.30 5.67
CA CYS A 104 -6.74 -2.20 7.13
C CYS A 104 -5.46 -1.50 7.62
N GLN A 105 -4.30 -1.80 7.01
CA GLN A 105 -3.06 -1.10 7.31
C GLN A 105 -3.13 0.40 6.98
N SER A 106 -3.67 0.75 5.82
CA SER A 106 -3.84 2.14 5.40
C SER A 106 -4.80 2.92 6.29
N GLU A 107 -5.91 2.31 6.71
CA GLU A 107 -6.86 2.89 7.66
C GLU A 107 -6.22 3.12 9.02
N LYS A 108 -5.41 2.16 9.50
CA LYS A 108 -4.66 2.32 10.75
C LYS A 108 -3.66 3.48 10.67
N ILE A 109 -2.93 3.61 9.56
CA ILE A 109 -2.02 4.73 9.34
C ILE A 109 -2.81 6.05 9.32
N ALA A 110 -3.90 6.12 8.55
CA ALA A 110 -4.75 7.32 8.47
C ALA A 110 -5.30 7.73 9.84
N SER A 111 -5.77 6.77 10.63
CA SER A 111 -6.24 6.99 12.00
C SER A 111 -5.13 7.57 12.89
N THR A 112 -3.93 7.00 12.87
CA THR A 112 -2.81 7.49 13.69
C THR A 112 -2.37 8.91 13.29
N VAL A 113 -2.38 9.22 11.99
CA VAL A 113 -2.06 10.55 11.47
C VAL A 113 -3.13 11.57 11.89
N LEU A 114 -4.41 11.20 11.80
CA LEU A 114 -5.52 12.05 12.23
C LEU A 114 -5.48 12.33 13.74
N GLU A 115 -5.18 11.32 14.56
CA GLU A 115 -5.02 11.49 16.00
C GLU A 115 -3.89 12.47 16.34
N LYS A 116 -2.74 12.33 15.67
CA LYS A 116 -1.60 13.23 15.85
C LYS A 116 -1.95 14.66 15.42
N ALA A 117 -2.54 14.83 14.25
CA ALA A 117 -2.95 16.13 13.73
C ALA A 117 -4.01 16.80 14.64
N ASN A 118 -4.94 16.03 15.19
CA ASN A 118 -5.94 16.56 16.11
C ASN A 118 -5.31 16.99 17.44
N LYS A 119 -4.32 16.24 17.94
CA LYS A 119 -3.56 16.63 19.14
C LYS A 119 -2.80 17.95 18.92
N GLU A 120 -2.06 18.05 17.82
CA GLU A 120 -1.35 19.28 17.44
C GLU A 120 -2.31 20.46 17.30
N ARG A 121 -3.48 20.25 16.68
CA ARG A 121 -4.52 21.29 16.56
C ARG A 121 -5.00 21.79 17.91
N VAL A 122 -5.23 20.89 18.87
CA VAL A 122 -5.67 21.27 20.23
C VAL A 122 -4.59 22.05 20.96
N GLU A 123 -3.33 21.61 20.87
CA GLU A 123 -2.19 22.31 21.47
C GLU A 123 -2.01 23.72 20.89
N LEU A 124 -2.06 23.85 19.55
CA LEU A 124 -1.99 25.16 18.88
C LEU A 124 -3.16 26.07 19.26
N LYS A 125 -4.37 25.52 19.37
CA LYS A 125 -5.54 26.30 19.80
C LYS A 125 -5.35 26.86 21.21
N ALA A 126 -4.86 26.05 22.14
CA ALA A 126 -4.57 26.48 23.50
C ALA A 126 -3.47 27.57 23.55
N GLN A 127 -2.43 27.45 22.71
CA GLN A 127 -1.40 28.48 22.61
C GLN A 127 -1.96 29.81 22.08
N VAL A 128 -2.78 29.76 21.03
CA VAL A 128 -3.43 30.96 20.47
C VAL A 128 -4.33 31.62 21.51
N GLU A 129 -5.13 30.86 22.24
CA GLU A 129 -5.97 31.38 23.33
C GLU A 129 -5.12 32.04 24.44
N GLY A 130 -4.01 31.41 24.82
CA GLY A 130 -3.07 31.97 25.79
C GLY A 130 -2.46 33.30 25.35
N LEU A 131 -1.92 33.35 24.13
CA LEU A 131 -1.34 34.56 23.55
C LEU A 131 -2.38 35.68 23.38
N THR A 132 -3.62 35.32 23.02
CA THR A 132 -4.71 36.30 22.89
C THR A 132 -5.05 36.91 24.25
N SER A 133 -5.07 36.11 25.32
CA SER A 133 -5.29 36.58 26.69
C SER A 133 -4.13 37.48 27.17
N GLU A 134 -2.88 37.11 26.88
CA GLU A 134 -1.71 37.89 27.24
C GLU A 134 -1.69 39.25 26.54
N ALA A 135 -1.94 39.27 25.23
CA ALA A 135 -2.03 40.50 24.44
C ALA A 135 -3.15 41.42 24.94
N ALA A 136 -4.31 40.86 25.33
CA ALA A 136 -5.39 41.63 25.94
C ALA A 136 -4.98 42.26 27.28
N GLY A 137 -4.25 41.51 28.11
CA GLY A 137 -3.72 42.02 29.39
C GLY A 137 -2.69 43.14 29.19
N LEU A 138 -1.74 42.97 28.26
CA LEU A 138 -0.76 44.00 27.93
C LEU A 138 -1.42 45.26 27.37
N ARG A 139 -2.43 45.12 26.53
CA ARG A 139 -3.21 46.26 26.02
C ARG A 139 -3.89 47.02 27.14
N GLN A 140 -4.52 46.31 28.09
CA GLN A 140 -5.15 46.95 29.24
C GLN A 140 -4.13 47.66 30.14
N GLN A 141 -2.95 47.07 30.34
CA GLN A 141 -1.86 47.71 31.08
C GLN A 141 -1.36 48.98 30.39
N LEU A 142 -1.21 48.95 29.06
CA LEU A 142 -0.80 50.11 28.27
C LEU A 142 -1.86 51.22 28.31
N GLU A 143 -3.14 50.87 28.22
CA GLU A 143 -4.25 51.82 28.37
C GLU A 143 -4.25 52.45 29.77
N GLY A 144 -4.01 51.66 30.83
CA GLY A 144 -3.89 52.18 32.19
C GLY A 144 -2.66 53.08 32.40
N ALA A 145 -1.50 52.67 31.88
CA ALA A 145 -0.27 53.44 31.97
C ALA A 145 -0.38 54.77 31.21
N SER A 146 -0.96 54.75 30.01
CA SER A 146 -1.17 55.99 29.24
C SER A 146 -2.16 56.94 29.93
N ALA A 147 -3.26 56.42 30.51
CA ALA A 147 -4.16 57.23 31.32
C ALA A 147 -3.44 57.85 32.53
N SER A 148 -2.64 57.07 33.25
CA SER A 148 -1.87 57.55 34.41
C SER A 148 -0.87 58.64 34.02
N ILE A 149 -0.15 58.49 32.90
CA ILE A 149 0.80 59.49 32.41
C ILE A 149 0.07 60.79 32.06
N VAL A 150 -1.10 60.70 31.41
CA VAL A 150 -1.90 61.89 31.07
C VAL A 150 -2.43 62.57 32.34
N GLU A 151 -2.91 61.81 33.33
CA GLU A 151 -3.33 62.37 34.61
C GLU A 151 -2.18 63.07 35.34
N GLU A 152 -1.00 62.46 35.38
CA GLU A 152 0.21 63.03 35.98
C GLU A 152 0.63 64.32 35.27
N TYR A 153 0.62 64.32 33.93
CA TYR A 153 0.89 65.51 33.12
C TYR A 153 -0.11 66.64 33.40
N ILE A 154 -1.42 66.34 33.44
CA ILE A 154 -2.46 67.35 33.72
C ILE A 154 -2.29 67.92 35.14
N SER A 155 -2.02 67.07 36.13
CA SER A 155 -1.83 67.49 37.54
C SER A 155 -0.62 68.42 37.69
N HIS A 156 0.46 68.18 36.95
CA HIS A 156 1.70 68.97 36.98
C HIS A 156 1.84 69.93 35.81
N PHE A 157 0.77 70.19 35.03
CA PHE A 157 0.83 71.04 33.85
C PHE A 157 1.36 72.43 34.18
N HIS A 158 1.04 72.96 35.37
CA HIS A 158 1.51 74.24 35.86
C HIS A 158 3.04 74.33 36.06
N GLU A 159 3.74 73.19 36.10
CA GLU A 159 5.19 73.10 36.22
C GLU A 159 5.88 73.01 34.85
N THR A 160 5.12 72.94 33.75
CA THR A 160 5.67 72.77 32.40
C THR A 160 5.86 74.10 31.68
N VAL A 161 6.81 74.15 30.73
CA VAL A 161 7.11 75.33 29.91
C VAL A 161 5.92 75.77 29.05
N GLU A 162 5.03 74.84 28.69
CA GLU A 162 3.80 75.12 27.95
C GLU A 162 2.82 75.96 28.78
N TYR A 163 2.78 75.77 30.12
CA TYR A 163 1.92 76.57 30.98
C TYR A 163 2.35 78.04 31.03
N ASP A 164 3.65 78.31 31.06
CA ASP A 164 4.17 79.67 30.98
C ASP A 164 3.81 80.34 29.65
N GLY A 165 3.93 79.61 28.55
CA GLY A 165 3.51 80.05 27.21
C GLY A 165 2.01 80.33 27.14
N LEU A 166 1.18 79.43 27.69
CA LEU A 166 -0.28 79.60 27.77
C LEU A 166 -0.66 80.82 28.62
N GLY A 167 0.02 81.00 29.75
CA GLY A 167 -0.14 82.16 30.62
C GLY A 167 0.23 83.47 29.91
N MET A 168 1.33 83.48 29.14
CA MET A 168 1.70 84.62 28.30
C MET A 168 0.64 84.92 27.23
N TYR A 169 0.14 83.89 26.55
CA TYR A 169 -0.92 84.03 25.55
C TYR A 169 -2.20 84.62 26.14
N TRP A 170 -2.72 84.06 27.24
CA TRP A 170 -3.94 84.57 27.90
C TRP A 170 -3.77 85.98 28.44
N ARG A 171 -2.59 86.32 28.98
CA ARG A 171 -2.24 87.70 29.33
C ARG A 171 -2.33 88.60 28.09
N GLY A 172 -1.74 88.22 26.98
CA GLY A 172 -1.82 88.96 25.72
C GLY A 172 -3.27 89.19 25.25
N VAL A 173 -4.11 88.15 25.23
CA VAL A 173 -5.52 88.24 24.83
C VAL A 173 -6.32 89.14 25.77
N THR A 174 -6.20 88.94 27.09
CA THR A 174 -6.93 89.75 28.08
C THR A 174 -6.49 91.20 28.08
N TYR A 175 -5.19 91.47 27.97
CA TYR A 175 -4.69 92.83 27.82
C TYR A 175 -5.22 93.47 26.54
N ASN A 176 -5.16 92.78 25.40
CA ASN A 176 -5.71 93.30 24.13
C ASN A 176 -7.20 93.68 24.25
N GLU A 177 -8.02 92.85 24.89
CA GLU A 177 -9.45 93.15 25.06
C GLU A 177 -9.69 94.32 26.03
N VAL A 178 -8.92 94.41 27.11
CA VAL A 178 -8.95 95.56 28.04
C VAL A 178 -8.55 96.84 27.33
N PHE A 179 -7.48 96.81 26.52
CA PHE A 179 -7.03 97.95 25.74
C PHE A 179 -8.03 98.38 24.68
N LYS A 180 -8.69 97.42 24.01
CA LYS A 180 -9.77 97.70 23.08
C LYS A 180 -10.91 98.46 23.76
N ARG A 181 -11.35 98.00 24.93
CA ARG A 181 -12.43 98.65 25.69
C ARG A 181 -12.03 100.01 26.27
N LEU A 182 -10.76 100.18 26.67
CA LEU A 182 -10.20 101.47 27.08
C LEU A 182 -10.16 102.47 25.92
N ALA A 183 -9.80 102.01 24.72
CA ALA A 183 -9.80 102.85 23.52
C ALA A 183 -11.22 103.31 23.14
N GLU A 184 -12.23 102.46 23.33
CA GLU A 184 -13.65 102.81 23.12
C GLU A 184 -14.15 103.85 24.13
N LEU A 185 -13.80 103.69 25.41
CA LEU A 185 -14.26 104.58 26.49
C LEU A 185 -13.53 105.93 26.52
N TYR A 186 -12.26 105.95 26.10
CA TYR A 186 -11.40 107.14 26.17
C TYR A 186 -10.64 107.36 24.84
N PRO A 187 -11.34 107.77 23.76
CA PRO A 187 -10.80 107.79 22.39
C PRO A 187 -9.70 108.82 22.13
N LYS A 188 -9.45 109.74 23.07
CA LYS A 188 -8.37 110.74 22.99
C LYS A 188 -7.15 110.40 23.85
N LEU A 189 -7.24 109.34 24.65
CA LEU A 189 -6.15 108.91 25.50
C LEU A 189 -5.17 108.09 24.65
N ASP A 190 -3.90 108.53 24.60
CA ASP A 190 -2.87 107.77 23.93
C ASP A 190 -2.50 106.54 24.77
N LEU A 191 -2.96 105.38 24.31
CA LEU A 191 -2.76 104.10 24.98
C LEU A 191 -1.47 103.40 24.55
N THR A 192 -0.71 103.94 23.57
CA THR A 192 0.50 103.28 23.04
C THR A 192 1.54 103.02 24.13
N PHE A 193 1.84 104.02 24.95
CA PHE A 193 2.78 103.89 26.07
C PHE A 193 2.37 102.82 27.09
N ILE A 194 1.06 102.70 27.37
CA ILE A 194 0.55 101.71 28.31
C ILE A 194 0.57 100.32 27.66
N ARG A 195 0.23 100.23 26.38
CA ARG A 195 0.27 98.98 25.61
C ARG A 195 1.68 98.39 25.55
N ASP A 196 2.69 99.20 25.23
CA ASP A 196 4.09 98.75 25.10
C ASP A 196 4.71 98.29 26.43
N LYS A 197 4.17 98.77 27.57
CA LYS A 197 4.62 98.39 28.90
C LYS A 197 4.02 97.07 29.40
N PHE A 198 2.84 96.69 28.92
CA PHE A 198 2.05 95.59 29.48
C PHE A 198 1.78 94.43 28.51
N ILE A 199 1.87 94.65 27.19
CA ILE A 199 1.83 93.58 26.19
C ILE A 199 3.28 93.25 25.82
N PRO A 200 3.86 92.14 26.30
CA PRO A 200 5.14 91.68 25.77
C PRO A 200 5.00 91.42 24.27
N ALA A 201 6.07 91.68 23.49
CA ALA A 201 6.12 91.32 22.07
C ALA A 201 5.71 89.84 21.90
N GLU A 202 4.97 89.54 20.82
CA GLU A 202 4.46 88.20 20.54
C GLU A 202 5.52 87.14 20.86
N PRO A 203 5.20 86.12 21.68
CA PRO A 203 6.14 85.05 21.91
C PRO A 203 6.41 84.41 20.54
N SER A 204 7.67 84.45 20.09
CA SER A 204 8.11 83.71 18.93
C SER A 204 7.91 82.23 19.23
N ILE A 205 6.92 81.63 18.57
CA ILE A 205 6.72 80.18 18.58
C ILE A 205 8.05 79.56 18.14
N PRO A 206 8.69 78.70 18.95
CA PRO A 206 9.80 77.90 18.45
C PRO A 206 9.25 77.06 17.31
N THR A 207 9.72 77.29 16.08
CA THR A 207 9.45 76.40 14.96
C THR A 207 10.04 75.04 15.30
N ASP A 208 9.19 74.02 15.31
CA ASP A 208 9.56 72.61 15.45
C ASP A 208 10.60 72.20 14.41
N GLU A 209 11.90 72.30 14.72
CA GLU A 209 12.97 71.67 13.93
C GLU A 209 13.94 70.83 14.77
N GLU A 210 13.73 70.65 16.07
CA GLU A 210 14.60 69.80 16.91
C GLU A 210 13.85 68.72 17.70
N SER A 211 12.92 68.01 17.07
CA SER A 211 12.54 66.65 17.50
C SER A 211 13.13 65.62 16.53
N ALA A 212 14.46 65.53 16.55
CA ALA A 212 15.16 64.38 15.99
C ALA A 212 14.76 63.14 16.81
N TYR A 213 13.77 62.40 16.32
CA TYR A 213 13.56 61.01 16.68
C TYR A 213 14.87 60.25 16.42
N ARG A 214 15.63 59.95 17.48
CA ARG A 214 16.53 58.80 17.48
C ARG A 214 15.68 57.55 17.66
N GLU A 215 15.35 56.92 16.55
CA GLU A 215 15.14 55.48 16.54
C GLU A 215 16.51 54.81 16.72
N ASP A 216 16.88 54.53 17.96
CA ASP A 216 17.81 53.45 18.27
C ASP A 216 16.95 52.25 18.72
N VAL A 217 16.67 51.35 17.77
CA VAL A 217 16.16 50.00 18.03
C VAL A 217 17.27 49.03 17.61
N ASP A 218 17.95 48.47 18.61
CA ASP A 218 18.57 47.14 18.53
C ASP A 218 17.50 46.06 18.84
#